data_AF-A0A661WMR7-F1
#
_entry.id   AF-A0A661WMR7-F1
#
_cell.length_a   1.000
_cell.length_b   1.000
_cell.length_c   1.000
_cell.angle_alpha   90.00
_cell.angle_beta   90.00
_cell.angle_gamma   90.00
#
_symmetry.space_group_name_H-M   'P 1'
#
loop_
_entity.id
_entity.type
_entity.pdbx_description
1 polymer ?
#
loop_
_entity_poly.entity_id
_entity_poly.type
_entity_poly.pdbx_seq_one_letter_code
_entity_poly.pdbx_strand_id
1 'polypeptide(L)'
;MRRILLTLDQVKEITPNHFSLPRRIERLGELAYNLWWTWNPDVQRLYKRIDSDLWEETTHNPIQFLRKVERAKLNAVTHDSYYLDFYDRSLLAFDQYMEREDTWYQKNHGHIDKEVIAYFSTEFGLHETVPIYAGGLGVLSGDHLKEASDLGLPLVAMGFLYTKGYFTQVISEDGWQEAQYAKLNFDELPVLPLVDNEEKLTTVSVELAGREVLVRMWKIQVGRVPLYLLDSNVDGNSDDDRELTSRLYSSDLDLRISQEIILGIGGVRALRKLGHSPAVWHMNEGHSAFLVLERIREQVEKGTSLEEAKNYVQAKTVFTTHTPVPAGSDEFPAWLIDKYFGGLQQQLGLSRDEFFDLARHTVSWGETFSMPVLAMRTSNLRNGVSELHGEIAREMWGYLWPDVKTDEVPISHITNGIHTGTWLARRMRHLYGRYLGSDWLDNIDDPEIWEAVSNIPDEELWAVRRHLKRKLVIYMRERARAQWGQDEVHPVQVIASGALLNPYALTIGFARRFATYKRADLILSDFERLLGIINKPNMPVQIIFAGKAHPADQPGKLLIQN
;
A
#
# COMPACT_ATOMS: atom_id res chain seq x y z
N MET A 1 -17.55 11.57 -44.80
CA MET A 1 -16.67 10.54 -44.21
C MET A 1 -17.19 10.22 -42.83
N ARG A 2 -17.82 9.05 -42.65
CA ARG A 2 -18.33 8.58 -41.36
C ARG A 2 -17.13 8.21 -40.49
N ARG A 3 -16.92 8.93 -39.38
CA ARG A 3 -16.09 8.46 -38.26
C ARG A 3 -16.72 7.16 -37.76
N ILE A 4 -16.01 6.05 -37.95
CA ILE A 4 -16.29 4.81 -37.23
C ILE A 4 -15.94 5.12 -35.78
N LEU A 5 -16.95 5.44 -34.97
CA LEU A 5 -16.86 5.33 -33.52
C LEU A 5 -16.73 3.83 -33.25
N LEU A 6 -15.49 3.37 -33.07
CA LEU A 6 -15.25 2.11 -32.38
C LEU A 6 -15.93 2.26 -31.01
N THR A 7 -17.01 1.50 -30.81
CA THR A 7 -17.60 1.28 -29.50
C THR A 7 -16.48 0.78 -28.61
N LEU A 8 -15.97 1.63 -27.71
CA LEU A 8 -15.11 1.18 -26.62
C LEU A 8 -15.92 0.13 -25.85
N ASP A 9 -15.38 -1.09 -25.74
CA ASP A 9 -15.93 -2.08 -24.82
C ASP A 9 -15.99 -1.45 -23.43
N GLN A 10 -17.21 -1.22 -22.94
CA GLN A 10 -17.39 -0.61 -21.63
C GLN A 10 -16.99 -1.63 -20.58
N VAL A 11 -15.87 -1.38 -19.91
CA VAL A 11 -15.46 -2.14 -18.73
C VAL A 11 -16.41 -1.80 -17.58
N LYS A 12 -16.98 -2.83 -16.95
CA LYS A 12 -17.89 -2.74 -15.82
C LYS A 12 -17.28 -3.43 -14.61
N GLU A 13 -17.65 -2.99 -13.42
CA GLU A 13 -17.35 -3.69 -12.19
C GLU A 13 -18.56 -4.52 -11.74
N ILE A 14 -18.30 -5.70 -11.16
CA ILE A 14 -19.34 -6.55 -10.58
C ILE A 14 -19.08 -6.67 -9.09
N THR A 15 -20.12 -6.56 -8.26
CA THR A 15 -20.03 -6.93 -6.84
C THR A 15 -20.16 -8.45 -6.72
N PRO A 16 -19.11 -9.19 -6.28
CA PRO A 16 -19.11 -10.64 -6.34
C PRO A 16 -20.01 -11.28 -5.28
N ASN A 17 -20.26 -10.58 -4.17
CA ASN A 17 -21.13 -11.07 -3.09
C ASN A 17 -22.53 -10.45 -3.15
N HIS A 18 -23.54 -11.30 -3.03
CA HIS A 18 -24.91 -10.88 -2.74
C HIS A 18 -25.26 -11.23 -1.29
N PHE A 19 -25.31 -10.23 -0.42
CA PHE A 19 -25.69 -10.42 0.98
C PHE A 19 -27.21 -10.38 1.12
N SER A 20 -27.79 -11.38 1.79
CA SER A 20 -29.22 -11.37 2.14
C SER A 20 -29.44 -10.44 3.34
N LEU A 21 -29.57 -9.15 3.06
CA LEU A 21 -29.78 -8.10 4.07
C LEU A 21 -31.26 -7.66 4.12
N PRO A 22 -31.78 -7.26 5.29
CA PRO A 22 -33.06 -6.56 5.34
C PRO A 22 -32.98 -5.24 4.57
N ARG A 23 -34.02 -4.93 3.78
CA ARG A 23 -34.10 -3.71 2.95
C ARG A 23 -33.73 -2.43 3.71
N ARG A 24 -34.09 -2.33 5.00
CA ARG A 24 -33.81 -1.16 5.84
C ARG A 24 -32.32 -0.87 6.04
N ILE A 25 -31.47 -1.89 5.95
CA ILE A 25 -30.02 -1.82 6.21
C ILE A 25 -29.21 -2.39 5.03
N GLU A 26 -29.79 -2.44 3.82
CA GLU A 26 -29.19 -3.10 2.65
C GLU A 26 -27.84 -2.50 2.22
N ARG A 27 -27.64 -1.20 2.46
CA ARG A 27 -26.39 -0.50 2.14
C ARG A 27 -25.21 -0.86 3.04
N LEU A 28 -25.37 -1.73 4.04
CA LEU A 28 -24.22 -2.34 4.71
C LEU A 28 -23.34 -3.10 3.71
N GLY A 29 -23.94 -3.72 2.69
CA GLY A 29 -23.19 -4.38 1.62
C GLY A 29 -22.32 -3.41 0.82
N GLU A 30 -22.83 -2.22 0.53
CA GLU A 30 -22.10 -1.16 -0.17
C GLU A 30 -20.91 -0.66 0.66
N LEU A 31 -21.13 -0.35 1.95
CA LEU A 31 -20.07 0.08 2.86
C LEU A 31 -18.98 -0.98 3.03
N ALA A 32 -19.28 -2.28 2.87
CA ALA A 32 -18.29 -3.35 2.96
C ALA A 32 -17.25 -3.31 1.81
N TYR A 33 -17.62 -2.77 0.64
CA TYR A 33 -16.78 -2.73 -0.57
C TYR A 33 -16.03 -1.41 -0.79
N ASN A 34 -16.29 -0.37 0.02
CA ASN A 34 -15.52 0.87 -0.02
C ASN A 34 -14.67 1.00 1.23
N LEU A 35 -13.34 0.99 1.09
CA LEU A 35 -12.40 0.99 2.22
C LEU A 35 -12.43 2.25 3.08
N TRP A 36 -13.26 3.26 2.78
CA TRP A 36 -13.53 4.39 3.67
C TRP A 36 -13.85 3.98 5.12
N TRP A 37 -14.50 2.81 5.31
CA TRP A 37 -14.75 2.26 6.64
C TRP A 37 -13.48 2.02 7.46
N THR A 38 -12.32 1.82 6.82
CA THR A 38 -11.06 1.50 7.50
C THR A 38 -10.49 2.68 8.29
N TRP A 39 -10.80 3.92 7.90
CA TRP A 39 -10.47 5.13 8.67
C TRP A 39 -11.69 5.86 9.24
N ASN A 40 -12.88 5.23 9.15
CA ASN A 40 -14.10 5.72 9.77
C ASN A 40 -14.56 4.80 10.92
N PRO A 41 -14.29 5.16 12.19
CA PRO A 41 -14.67 4.34 13.35
C PRO A 41 -16.18 4.15 13.52
N ASP A 42 -17.01 5.02 12.94
CA ASP A 42 -18.46 4.94 13.09
C ASP A 42 -19.03 3.87 12.18
N VAL A 43 -18.52 3.75 10.96
CA VAL A 43 -18.84 2.64 10.06
C VAL A 43 -18.44 1.30 10.67
N GLN A 44 -17.24 1.19 11.26
CA GLN A 44 -16.82 -0.02 11.98
C GLN A 44 -17.78 -0.38 13.13
N ARG A 45 -18.33 0.63 13.82
CA ARG A 45 -19.30 0.41 14.89
C ARG A 45 -20.65 -0.11 14.39
N LEU A 46 -21.01 0.09 13.11
CA LEU A 46 -22.24 -0.48 12.55
C LEU A 46 -22.21 -2.01 12.61
N TYR A 47 -21.10 -2.61 12.17
CA TYR A 47 -20.90 -4.06 12.22
C TYR A 47 -20.77 -4.57 13.66
N LYS A 48 -19.92 -3.90 14.46
CA LYS A 48 -19.70 -4.27 15.87
C LYS A 48 -20.98 -4.25 16.72
N ARG A 49 -21.93 -3.35 16.43
CA ARG A 49 -23.21 -3.26 17.17
C ARG A 49 -24.20 -4.36 16.79
N ILE A 50 -24.11 -4.92 15.59
CA ILE A 50 -24.91 -6.09 15.20
C ILE A 50 -24.41 -7.31 15.97
N ASP A 51 -23.09 -7.53 15.98
CA ASP A 51 -22.48 -8.66 16.66
C ASP A 51 -21.02 -8.35 17.02
N SER A 52 -20.75 -8.08 18.30
CA SER A 52 -19.41 -7.66 18.72
C SER A 52 -18.41 -8.81 18.66
N ASP A 53 -18.82 -10.03 18.97
CA ASP A 53 -17.91 -11.17 19.05
C ASP A 53 -17.50 -11.62 17.65
N LEU A 54 -18.49 -11.73 16.74
CA LEU A 54 -18.22 -12.05 15.33
C LEU A 54 -17.35 -10.99 14.64
N TRP A 55 -17.52 -9.72 14.99
CA TRP A 55 -16.70 -8.64 14.44
C TRP A 55 -15.21 -8.77 14.81
N GLU A 56 -14.91 -9.21 16.03
CA GLU A 56 -13.53 -9.50 16.43
C GLU A 56 -13.03 -10.83 15.83
N GLU A 57 -13.87 -11.86 15.74
CA GLU A 57 -13.53 -13.16 15.13
C GLU A 57 -13.14 -13.03 13.65
N THR A 58 -13.84 -12.17 12.91
CA THR A 58 -13.60 -11.91 11.49
C THR A 58 -12.47 -10.91 11.23
N THR A 59 -11.66 -10.59 12.25
CA THR A 59 -10.56 -9.61 12.17
C THR A 59 -11.02 -8.32 11.49
N HIS A 60 -12.18 -7.82 11.94
CA HIS A 60 -12.74 -6.55 11.48
C HIS A 60 -12.97 -6.53 9.96
N ASN A 61 -13.34 -7.66 9.34
CA ASN A 61 -13.66 -7.78 7.92
C ASN A 61 -15.19 -7.72 7.69
N PRO A 62 -15.73 -6.62 7.13
CA PRO A 62 -17.16 -6.49 6.87
C PRO A 62 -17.74 -7.57 5.95
N ILE A 63 -16.98 -8.04 4.96
CA ILE A 63 -17.46 -9.02 4.00
C ILE A 63 -17.59 -10.39 4.67
N GLN A 64 -16.56 -10.84 5.39
CA GLN A 64 -16.66 -12.08 6.17
C GLN A 64 -17.77 -11.98 7.23
N PHE A 65 -17.88 -10.83 7.90
CA PHE A 65 -18.94 -10.56 8.87
C PHE A 65 -20.33 -10.74 8.26
N LEU A 66 -20.62 -10.08 7.13
CA LEU A 66 -21.92 -10.16 6.48
C LEU A 66 -22.23 -11.55 5.90
N ARG A 67 -21.22 -12.37 5.59
CA ARG A 67 -21.39 -13.78 5.18
C ARG A 67 -21.74 -14.69 6.36
N LYS A 68 -21.23 -14.41 7.55
CA LYS A 68 -21.36 -15.28 8.74
C LYS A 68 -22.47 -14.86 9.71
N VAL A 69 -22.85 -13.58 9.71
CA VAL A 69 -23.79 -13.04 10.70
C VAL A 69 -25.17 -13.69 10.60
N GLU A 70 -25.74 -14.03 11.75
CA GLU A 70 -27.06 -14.66 11.81
C GLU A 70 -28.16 -13.68 11.37
N ARG A 71 -29.10 -14.17 10.57
CA ARG A 71 -30.24 -13.37 10.10
C ARG A 71 -31.07 -12.79 11.25
N ALA A 72 -31.15 -13.48 12.39
CA ALA A 72 -31.84 -13.01 13.59
C ALA A 72 -31.22 -11.71 14.14
N LYS A 73 -29.88 -11.60 14.18
CA LYS A 73 -29.18 -10.39 14.64
C LYS A 73 -29.39 -9.21 13.68
N LEU A 74 -29.37 -9.48 12.37
CA LEU A 74 -29.70 -8.48 11.35
C LEU A 74 -31.15 -7.98 11.48
N ASN A 75 -32.12 -8.89 11.68
CA ASN A 75 -33.51 -8.50 11.88
C ASN A 75 -33.74 -7.79 13.22
N ALA A 76 -32.97 -8.09 14.27
CA ALA A 76 -33.10 -7.42 15.56
C ALA A 76 -32.75 -5.93 15.44
N VAL A 77 -31.64 -5.60 14.77
CA VAL A 77 -31.22 -4.20 14.62
C VAL A 77 -32.15 -3.37 13.73
N THR A 78 -32.97 -3.99 12.87
CA THR A 78 -33.99 -3.25 12.10
C THR A 78 -35.18 -2.79 12.95
N HIS A 79 -35.29 -3.27 14.19
CA HIS A 79 -36.32 -2.85 15.14
C HIS A 79 -35.73 -2.00 16.29
N ASP A 80 -34.43 -1.70 16.26
CA ASP A 80 -33.75 -0.85 17.23
C ASP A 80 -33.59 0.58 16.68
N SER A 81 -34.36 1.52 17.23
CA SER A 81 -34.31 2.93 16.82
C SER A 81 -32.93 3.57 17.00
N TYR A 82 -32.20 3.21 18.06
CA TYR A 82 -30.86 3.78 18.30
C TYR A 82 -29.84 3.27 17.30
N TYR A 83 -29.97 2.02 16.86
CA TYR A 83 -29.17 1.48 15.78
C TYR A 83 -29.48 2.17 14.46
N LEU A 84 -30.76 2.29 14.11
CA LEU A 84 -31.20 2.89 12.86
C LEU A 84 -30.80 4.37 12.74
N ASP A 85 -30.96 5.16 13.79
CA ASP A 85 -30.51 6.56 13.82
C ASP A 85 -28.98 6.69 13.68
N PHE A 86 -28.23 5.70 14.19
CA PHE A 86 -26.78 5.67 14.02
C PHE A 86 -26.40 5.26 12.60
N TYR A 87 -27.06 4.25 12.05
CA TYR A 87 -26.91 3.80 10.67
C TYR A 87 -27.18 4.90 9.65
N ASP A 88 -28.31 5.61 9.77
CA ASP A 88 -28.69 6.68 8.84
C ASP A 88 -27.69 7.83 8.87
N ARG A 89 -27.18 8.22 10.05
CA ARG A 89 -26.13 9.23 10.16
C ARG A 89 -24.81 8.78 9.55
N SER A 90 -24.44 7.51 9.70
CA SER A 90 -23.23 6.98 9.07
C SER A 90 -23.34 6.92 7.55
N LEU A 91 -24.50 6.57 7.00
CA LEU A 91 -24.74 6.63 5.56
C LEU A 91 -24.77 8.05 5.04
N LEU A 92 -25.45 8.97 5.72
CA LEU A 92 -25.45 10.38 5.33
C LEU A 92 -24.02 10.94 5.29
N ALA A 93 -23.20 10.62 6.29
CA ALA A 93 -21.79 11.02 6.30
C ALA A 93 -20.99 10.39 5.15
N PHE A 94 -21.30 9.14 4.76
CA PHE A 94 -20.68 8.49 3.61
C PHE A 94 -21.07 9.17 2.30
N ASP A 95 -22.36 9.40 2.09
CA ASP A 95 -22.88 10.05 0.87
C ASP A 95 -22.31 11.47 0.74
N GLN A 96 -22.34 12.24 1.83
CA GLN A 96 -21.69 13.56 1.88
C GLN A 96 -20.19 13.45 1.59
N TYR A 97 -19.49 12.49 2.18
CA TYR A 97 -18.07 12.29 1.91
C TYR A 97 -17.78 11.94 0.45
N MET A 98 -18.64 11.18 -0.23
CA MET A 98 -18.43 10.76 -1.61
C MET A 98 -18.83 11.86 -2.62
N GLU A 99 -19.91 12.59 -2.34
CA GLU A 99 -20.50 13.58 -3.25
C GLU A 99 -19.98 15.00 -3.01
N ARG A 100 -19.28 15.27 -1.91
CA ARG A 100 -18.77 16.61 -1.57
C ARG A 100 -17.98 17.23 -2.72
N GLU A 101 -18.45 18.38 -3.19
CA GLU A 101 -17.86 19.13 -4.32
C GLU A 101 -16.92 20.26 -3.85
N ASP A 102 -16.84 20.55 -2.55
CA ASP A 102 -15.99 21.62 -2.01
C ASP A 102 -14.69 21.08 -1.37
N THR A 103 -14.13 19.99 -1.93
CA THR A 103 -12.87 19.40 -1.46
C THR A 103 -11.69 20.37 -1.63
N TRP A 104 -10.58 20.10 -0.94
CA TRP A 104 -9.35 20.89 -1.09
C TRP A 104 -8.93 21.00 -2.56
N TYR A 105 -8.97 19.91 -3.32
CA TYR A 105 -8.62 19.92 -4.74
C TYR A 105 -9.57 20.79 -5.55
N GLN A 106 -10.89 20.68 -5.35
CA GLN A 106 -11.83 21.48 -6.12
C GLN A 106 -11.70 22.98 -5.79
N LYS A 107 -11.44 23.33 -4.52
CA LYS A 107 -11.23 24.72 -4.09
C LYS A 107 -9.94 25.34 -4.67
N ASN A 108 -8.84 24.60 -4.68
CA ASN A 108 -7.53 25.12 -5.08
C ASN A 108 -7.21 24.92 -6.58
N HIS A 109 -7.76 23.86 -7.19
CA HIS A 109 -7.40 23.39 -8.53
C HIS A 109 -8.61 23.07 -9.42
N GLY A 110 -9.83 23.36 -9.01
CA GLY A 110 -11.04 23.06 -9.79
C GLY A 110 -11.18 23.80 -11.14
N HIS A 111 -10.25 24.71 -11.45
CA HIS A 111 -10.12 25.38 -12.76
C HIS A 111 -9.31 24.57 -13.78
N ILE A 112 -8.55 23.57 -13.33
CA ILE A 112 -7.84 22.64 -14.20
C ILE A 112 -8.87 21.61 -14.66
N ASP A 113 -9.03 21.43 -15.98
CA ASP A 113 -9.86 20.35 -16.54
C ASP A 113 -9.44 19.04 -15.86
N LYS A 114 -10.40 18.19 -15.47
CA LYS A 114 -10.23 16.99 -14.60
C LYS A 114 -9.17 16.01 -15.11
N GLU A 115 -7.90 16.38 -14.97
CA GLU A 115 -6.75 15.66 -15.45
C GLU A 115 -6.40 14.59 -14.41
N VAL A 116 -6.49 13.33 -14.84
CA VAL A 116 -6.24 12.19 -13.96
C VAL A 116 -4.76 12.07 -13.64
N ILE A 117 -4.44 11.78 -12.37
CA ILE A 117 -3.11 11.40 -11.91
C ILE A 117 -3.07 9.88 -11.79
N ALA A 118 -2.11 9.22 -12.44
CA ALA A 118 -1.88 7.80 -12.26
C ALA A 118 -0.73 7.54 -11.30
N TYR A 119 -1.02 6.82 -10.22
CA TYR A 119 -0.06 6.49 -9.17
C TYR A 119 0.28 5.00 -9.19
N PHE A 120 1.52 4.66 -9.51
CA PHE A 120 1.99 3.28 -9.64
C PHE A 120 2.80 2.87 -8.41
N SER A 121 2.44 1.75 -7.80
CA SER A 121 3.22 1.13 -6.73
C SER A 121 3.09 -0.39 -6.77
N THR A 122 4.11 -1.10 -6.29
CA THR A 122 4.06 -2.56 -6.14
C THR A 122 3.23 -2.99 -4.94
N GLU A 123 3.11 -2.15 -3.90
CA GLU A 123 2.42 -2.50 -2.66
C GLU A 123 1.49 -1.40 -2.14
N PHE A 124 0.40 -1.80 -1.50
CA PHE A 124 -0.60 -0.90 -0.92
C PHE A 124 -1.05 -1.39 0.48
N GLY A 125 -0.63 -0.68 1.52
CA GLY A 125 -0.95 -0.94 2.92
C GLY A 125 -2.24 -0.23 3.33
N LEU A 126 -3.39 -0.83 2.96
CA LEU A 126 -4.70 -0.20 3.16
C LEU A 126 -5.34 -0.60 4.49
N HIS A 127 -5.44 -1.91 4.72
CA HIS A 127 -6.01 -2.53 5.91
C HIS A 127 -5.59 -4.01 5.97
N GLU A 128 -5.63 -4.63 7.15
CA GLU A 128 -5.23 -6.05 7.35
C GLU A 128 -6.07 -7.05 6.54
N THR A 129 -7.28 -6.65 6.12
CA THR A 129 -8.13 -7.43 5.22
C THR A 129 -7.59 -7.52 3.80
N VAL A 130 -6.65 -6.67 3.40
CA VAL A 130 -6.04 -6.67 2.04
C VAL A 130 -4.51 -6.75 2.18
N PRO A 131 -3.95 -7.96 2.39
CA PRO A 131 -2.53 -8.14 2.74
C PRO A 131 -1.59 -8.10 1.51
N ILE A 132 -1.67 -7.02 0.72
CA ILE A 132 -0.88 -6.79 -0.51
C ILE A 132 0.30 -5.82 -0.28
N TYR A 133 0.89 -5.84 0.92
CA TYR A 133 2.04 -5.02 1.29
C TYR A 133 2.97 -5.73 2.28
N ALA A 134 4.23 -5.30 2.32
CA ALA A 134 5.25 -5.85 3.21
C ALA A 134 5.83 -4.81 4.19
N GLY A 135 5.84 -3.53 3.83
CA GLY A 135 6.56 -2.53 4.62
C GLY A 135 6.09 -1.08 4.47
N GLY A 136 7.02 -0.16 4.74
CA GLY A 136 6.76 1.28 4.80
C GLY A 136 6.40 1.90 3.46
N LEU A 137 6.92 1.38 2.35
CA LEU A 137 6.58 1.85 1.00
C LEU A 137 5.08 1.63 0.74
N GLY A 138 4.56 0.44 1.05
CA GLY A 138 3.16 0.11 0.88
C GLY A 138 2.26 0.87 1.85
N VAL A 139 2.67 1.02 3.12
CA VAL A 139 1.95 1.87 4.07
C VAL A 139 1.82 3.30 3.55
N LEU A 140 2.91 3.87 3.01
CA LEU A 140 2.89 5.19 2.41
C LEU A 140 1.97 5.24 1.19
N SER A 141 2.04 4.27 0.28
CA SER A 141 1.13 4.18 -0.87
C SER A 141 -0.34 4.14 -0.42
N GLY A 142 -0.65 3.37 0.63
CA GLY A 142 -1.99 3.29 1.19
C GLY A 142 -2.46 4.61 1.80
N ASP A 143 -1.59 5.28 2.55
CA ASP A 143 -1.88 6.59 3.14
C ASP A 143 -2.04 7.68 2.07
N HIS A 144 -1.25 7.64 1.00
CA HIS A 144 -1.45 8.51 -0.17
C HIS A 144 -2.84 8.33 -0.79
N LEU A 145 -3.33 7.10 -0.94
CA LEU A 145 -4.67 6.89 -1.51
C LEU A 145 -5.78 7.43 -0.59
N LYS A 146 -5.62 7.25 0.73
CA LYS A 146 -6.59 7.76 1.71
C LYS A 146 -6.59 9.28 1.75
N GLU A 147 -5.42 9.90 1.81
CA GLU A 147 -5.29 11.36 1.80
C GLU A 147 -5.75 11.95 0.46
N ALA A 148 -5.41 11.33 -0.67
CA ALA A 148 -5.90 11.74 -1.98
C ALA A 148 -7.42 11.67 -2.07
N SER A 149 -8.03 10.67 -1.41
CA SER A 149 -9.48 10.58 -1.28
C SER A 149 -10.06 11.71 -0.44
N ASP A 150 -9.48 12.02 0.72
CA ASP A 150 -9.94 13.10 1.60
C ASP A 150 -9.80 14.49 0.94
N LEU A 151 -8.70 14.74 0.22
CA LEU A 151 -8.46 15.97 -0.54
C LEU A 151 -9.29 16.05 -1.84
N GLY A 152 -9.87 14.94 -2.28
CA GLY A 152 -10.63 14.83 -3.53
C GLY A 152 -9.76 14.97 -4.79
N LEU A 153 -8.52 14.49 -4.75
CA LEU A 153 -7.62 14.45 -5.91
C LEU A 153 -8.18 13.51 -7.00
N PRO A 154 -8.08 13.85 -8.30
CA PRO A 154 -8.47 12.97 -9.40
C PRO A 154 -7.41 11.89 -9.65
N LEU A 155 -7.15 11.07 -8.63
CA LEU A 155 -6.10 10.06 -8.63
C LEU A 155 -6.69 8.68 -8.91
N VAL A 156 -6.01 7.92 -9.78
CA VAL A 156 -6.20 6.49 -9.97
C VAL A 156 -4.91 5.77 -9.64
N ALA A 157 -5.00 4.64 -8.94
CA ALA A 157 -3.82 3.88 -8.55
C ALA A 157 -3.71 2.56 -9.33
N MET A 158 -2.48 2.10 -9.54
CA MET A 158 -2.17 0.85 -10.24
C MET A 158 -1.17 0.02 -9.44
N GLY A 159 -1.46 -1.27 -9.27
CA GLY A 159 -0.60 -2.21 -8.55
C GLY A 159 -0.94 -3.68 -8.82
N PHE A 160 -0.62 -4.55 -7.87
CA PHE A 160 -0.85 -5.99 -7.97
C PHE A 160 -1.85 -6.52 -6.95
N LEU A 161 -2.66 -7.48 -7.37
CA LEU A 161 -3.42 -8.32 -6.43
C LEU A 161 -2.62 -9.61 -6.19
N TYR A 162 -1.82 -9.64 -5.13
CA TYR A 162 -1.02 -10.81 -4.78
C TYR A 162 -1.89 -11.93 -4.20
N THR A 163 -2.07 -13.02 -4.96
CA THR A 163 -2.96 -14.13 -4.58
C THR A 163 -2.54 -14.85 -3.29
N LYS A 164 -1.29 -14.72 -2.85
CA LYS A 164 -0.75 -15.28 -1.59
C LYS A 164 -0.29 -14.19 -0.61
N GLY A 165 -0.55 -12.91 -0.91
CA GLY A 165 -0.09 -11.76 -0.12
C GLY A 165 1.44 -11.71 0.05
N TYR A 166 1.90 -11.20 1.20
CA TYR A 166 3.30 -11.31 1.63
C TYR A 166 3.57 -12.67 2.28
N PHE A 167 3.38 -12.80 3.60
CA PHE A 167 3.31 -14.09 4.32
C PHE A 167 2.80 -13.88 5.75
N THR A 168 2.24 -14.92 6.35
CA THR A 168 1.95 -14.99 7.79
C THR A 168 3.20 -15.49 8.51
N GLN A 169 3.63 -14.72 9.52
CA GLN A 169 4.80 -15.04 10.33
C GLN A 169 4.41 -16.04 11.40
N VAL A 170 5.15 -17.14 11.49
CA VAL A 170 5.11 -18.07 12.62
C VAL A 170 6.49 -18.10 13.25
N ILE A 171 6.53 -18.04 14.58
CA ILE A 171 7.75 -18.17 15.34
C ILE A 171 7.77 -19.60 15.88
N SER A 172 8.83 -20.35 15.62
CA SER A 172 9.02 -21.70 16.14
C SER A 172 9.41 -21.67 17.62
N GLU A 173 9.49 -22.84 18.26
CA GLU A 173 9.85 -22.96 19.68
C GLU A 173 11.25 -22.39 19.98
N ASP A 174 12.20 -22.54 19.05
CA ASP A 174 13.57 -22.03 19.14
C ASP A 174 13.71 -20.56 18.68
N GLY A 175 12.60 -19.84 18.48
CA GLY A 175 12.60 -18.42 18.12
C GLY A 175 12.83 -18.12 16.64
N TRP A 176 12.88 -19.15 15.79
CA TRP A 176 13.09 -18.99 14.36
C TRP A 176 11.83 -18.50 13.63
N GLN A 177 12.03 -17.66 12.62
CA GLN A 177 10.92 -17.18 11.79
C GLN A 177 10.64 -18.12 10.59
N GLU A 178 9.43 -18.66 10.57
CA GLU A 178 8.84 -19.37 9.45
C GLU A 178 7.85 -18.48 8.68
N ALA A 179 7.85 -18.63 7.35
CA ALA A 179 6.95 -17.91 6.46
C ALA A 179 5.88 -18.85 5.91
N GLN A 180 4.63 -18.63 6.32
CA GLN A 180 3.47 -19.37 5.82
C GLN A 180 2.74 -18.55 4.76
N TYR A 181 2.47 -19.17 3.61
CA TYR A 181 1.78 -18.55 2.48
C TYR A 181 0.40 -19.19 2.33
N ALA A 182 -0.66 -18.43 2.61
CA ALA A 182 -2.02 -18.85 2.36
C ALA A 182 -2.55 -18.16 1.09
N LYS A 183 -3.28 -18.89 0.25
CA LYS A 183 -4.02 -18.27 -0.86
C LYS A 183 -5.15 -17.43 -0.27
N LEU A 184 -5.30 -16.21 -0.78
CA LEU A 184 -6.39 -15.32 -0.40
C LEU A 184 -7.69 -15.86 -0.98
N ASN A 185 -8.75 -15.83 -0.16
CA ASN A 185 -10.10 -16.08 -0.63
C ASN A 185 -10.69 -14.76 -1.16
N PHE A 186 -10.80 -14.61 -2.49
CA PHE A 186 -11.26 -13.36 -3.10
C PHE A 186 -12.72 -13.04 -2.75
N ASP A 187 -13.53 -14.04 -2.41
CA ASP A 187 -14.92 -13.85 -1.95
C ASP A 187 -15.00 -13.15 -0.57
N GLU A 188 -13.88 -13.03 0.13
CA GLU A 188 -13.76 -12.39 1.43
C GLU A 188 -13.06 -11.03 1.37
N LEU A 189 -12.66 -10.59 0.17
CA LEU A 189 -11.94 -9.35 -0.06
C LEU A 189 -12.86 -8.29 -0.68
N PRO A 190 -12.62 -6.99 -0.38
CA PRO A 190 -13.33 -5.88 -1.02
C PRO A 190 -12.76 -5.58 -2.42
N VAL A 191 -12.62 -6.63 -3.23
CA VAL A 191 -12.15 -6.57 -4.62
C VAL A 191 -13.34 -6.77 -5.56
N LEU A 192 -13.41 -5.95 -6.60
CA LEU A 192 -14.42 -6.00 -7.63
C LEU A 192 -13.76 -6.49 -8.93
N PRO A 193 -14.17 -7.64 -9.50
CA PRO A 193 -13.71 -8.04 -10.82
C PRO A 193 -14.18 -7.03 -11.87
N LEU A 194 -13.30 -6.73 -12.82
CA LEU A 194 -13.62 -5.92 -13.98
C LEU A 194 -13.95 -6.82 -15.17
N VAL A 195 -15.09 -6.59 -15.79
CA VAL A 195 -15.62 -7.40 -16.90
C VAL A 195 -15.99 -6.55 -18.10
N ASP A 196 -16.02 -7.17 -19.27
CA ASP A 196 -16.52 -6.54 -20.49
C ASP A 196 -18.06 -6.58 -20.56
N ASN A 197 -18.60 -6.16 -21.70
CA ASN A 197 -20.05 -6.15 -21.95
C ASN A 197 -20.69 -7.55 -21.97
N GLU A 198 -19.90 -8.62 -22.13
CA GLU A 198 -20.33 -10.02 -22.12
C GLU A 198 -20.10 -10.68 -20.75
N GLU A 199 -19.81 -9.90 -19.70
CA GLU A 199 -19.47 -10.36 -18.35
C GLU A 199 -18.20 -11.24 -18.29
N LYS A 200 -17.34 -11.18 -19.31
CA LYS A 200 -16.04 -11.87 -19.28
C LYS A 200 -15.00 -10.98 -18.61
N LEU A 201 -14.09 -11.60 -17.86
CA LEU A 201 -12.99 -10.89 -17.20
C LEU A 201 -12.22 -10.04 -18.21
N THR A 202 -12.10 -8.75 -17.93
CA THR A 202 -11.35 -7.84 -18.77
C THR A 202 -9.86 -8.07 -18.55
N THR A 203 -9.17 -8.46 -19.63
CA THR A 203 -7.74 -8.70 -19.64
C THR A 203 -6.99 -7.70 -20.52
N VAL A 204 -5.71 -7.52 -20.24
CA VAL A 204 -4.71 -6.95 -21.15
C VAL A 204 -3.65 -7.99 -21.43
N SER A 205 -2.97 -7.84 -22.55
CA SER A 205 -1.90 -8.73 -22.99
C SER A 205 -0.54 -8.06 -22.84
N VAL A 206 0.45 -8.81 -22.35
CA VAL A 206 1.83 -8.40 -22.17
C VAL A 206 2.74 -9.47 -22.77
N GLU A 207 3.70 -9.06 -23.60
CA GLU A 207 4.70 -9.98 -24.15
C GLU A 207 5.84 -10.17 -23.14
N LEU A 208 6.15 -11.42 -22.81
CA LEU A 208 7.26 -11.80 -21.94
C LEU A 208 8.13 -12.84 -22.65
N ALA A 209 9.32 -12.44 -23.12
CA ALA A 209 10.28 -13.35 -23.75
C ALA A 209 9.67 -14.21 -24.90
N GLY A 210 8.92 -13.58 -25.81
CA GLY A 210 8.35 -14.22 -27.01
C GLY A 210 7.03 -14.98 -26.79
N ARG A 211 6.46 -14.93 -25.59
CA ARG A 211 5.12 -15.47 -25.28
C ARG A 211 4.19 -14.37 -24.77
N GLU A 212 2.91 -14.56 -25.02
CA GLU A 212 1.85 -13.63 -24.62
C GLU A 212 1.27 -14.04 -23.26
N VAL A 213 1.22 -13.10 -22.31
CA VAL A 213 0.61 -13.31 -20.99
C VAL A 213 -0.60 -12.42 -20.82
N LEU A 214 -1.73 -13.05 -20.51
CA LEU A 214 -2.97 -12.37 -20.17
C LEU A 214 -2.96 -11.92 -18.71
N VAL A 215 -3.38 -10.69 -18.46
CA VAL A 215 -3.44 -10.11 -17.12
C VAL A 215 -4.83 -9.54 -16.91
N ARG A 216 -5.57 -10.10 -15.95
CA ARG A 216 -6.90 -9.59 -15.57
C ARG A 216 -6.79 -8.43 -14.61
N MET A 217 -7.85 -7.63 -14.55
CA MET A 217 -7.91 -6.43 -13.71
C MET A 217 -8.97 -6.56 -12.62
N TRP A 218 -8.63 -6.07 -11.44
CA TRP A 218 -9.50 -5.92 -10.27
C TRP A 218 -9.55 -4.46 -9.86
N LYS A 219 -10.60 -4.07 -9.14
CA LYS A 219 -10.73 -2.76 -8.51
C LYS A 219 -10.97 -2.88 -7.01
N ILE A 220 -10.27 -2.08 -6.23
CA ILE A 220 -10.62 -1.76 -4.83
C ILE A 220 -11.00 -0.28 -4.78
N GLN A 221 -12.13 0.04 -4.16
CA GLN A 221 -12.52 1.43 -3.94
C GLN A 221 -11.96 1.93 -2.60
N VAL A 222 -11.06 2.91 -2.65
CA VAL A 222 -10.43 3.54 -1.47
C VAL A 222 -11.03 4.92 -1.28
N GLY A 223 -12.17 5.00 -0.59
CA GLY A 223 -12.94 6.24 -0.51
C GLY A 223 -13.39 6.66 -1.90
N ARG A 224 -12.86 7.78 -2.41
CA ARG A 224 -13.07 8.32 -3.76
C ARG A 224 -12.09 7.77 -4.80
N VAL A 225 -10.95 7.24 -4.37
CA VAL A 225 -9.86 6.82 -5.24
C VAL A 225 -10.04 5.37 -5.69
N PRO A 226 -10.12 5.08 -7.01
CA PRO A 226 -10.07 3.72 -7.50
C PRO A 226 -8.63 3.21 -7.54
N LEU A 227 -8.38 2.06 -6.91
CA LEU A 227 -7.15 1.30 -7.02
C LEU A 227 -7.39 0.11 -7.95
N TYR A 228 -6.71 0.09 -9.09
CA TYR A 228 -6.71 -1.01 -10.03
C TYR A 228 -5.54 -1.95 -9.74
N LEU A 229 -5.83 -3.26 -9.76
CA LEU A 229 -4.87 -4.30 -9.43
C LEU A 229 -4.79 -5.33 -10.54
N LEU A 230 -3.56 -5.68 -10.92
CA LEU A 230 -3.25 -6.67 -11.95
C LEU A 230 -3.08 -8.07 -11.36
N ASP A 231 -3.56 -9.07 -12.09
CA ASP A 231 -3.40 -10.48 -11.73
C ASP A 231 -3.20 -11.34 -13.00
N SER A 232 -2.11 -12.10 -13.01
CA SER A 232 -1.73 -13.03 -14.08
C SER A 232 -2.40 -14.40 -13.98
N ASN A 233 -3.10 -14.70 -12.88
CA ASN A 233 -3.84 -15.95 -12.71
C ASN A 233 -5.12 -15.95 -13.57
N VAL A 234 -4.93 -16.14 -14.87
CA VAL A 234 -5.96 -16.12 -15.92
C VAL A 234 -5.93 -17.44 -16.67
N ASP A 235 -7.10 -18.00 -16.94
CA ASP A 235 -7.20 -19.19 -17.78
C ASP A 235 -6.73 -18.87 -19.22
N GLY A 236 -5.87 -19.73 -19.76
CA GLY A 236 -5.16 -19.50 -21.03
C GLY A 236 -3.67 -19.21 -20.86
N ASN A 237 -3.25 -18.75 -19.68
CA ASN A 237 -1.83 -18.67 -19.32
C ASN A 237 -1.28 -20.03 -18.91
N SER A 238 0.04 -20.21 -19.02
CA SER A 238 0.75 -21.37 -18.47
C SER A 238 0.71 -21.38 -16.93
N ASP A 239 0.94 -22.52 -16.29
CA ASP A 239 0.93 -22.61 -14.82
C ASP A 239 1.98 -21.70 -14.18
N ASP A 240 3.16 -21.58 -14.79
CA ASP A 240 4.21 -20.66 -14.34
C ASP A 240 3.79 -19.19 -14.48
N ASP A 241 3.08 -18.86 -15.57
CA ASP A 241 2.58 -17.50 -15.81
C ASP A 241 1.50 -17.07 -14.85
N ARG A 242 0.64 -18.00 -14.44
CA ARG A 242 -0.40 -17.74 -13.44
C ARG A 242 0.17 -17.39 -12.08
N GLU A 243 1.42 -17.76 -11.81
CA GLU A 243 2.11 -17.53 -10.54
C GLU A 243 2.95 -16.24 -10.52
N LEU A 244 3.08 -15.52 -11.64
CA LEU A 244 3.87 -14.28 -11.74
C LEU A 244 3.42 -13.20 -10.76
N THR A 245 2.13 -13.11 -10.49
CA THR A 245 1.53 -12.15 -9.55
C THR A 245 1.10 -12.80 -8.23
N SER A 246 1.64 -13.97 -7.89
CA SER A 246 1.20 -14.69 -6.69
C SER A 246 1.73 -14.12 -5.39
N ARG A 247 2.96 -13.59 -5.38
CA ARG A 247 3.68 -13.18 -4.17
C ARG A 247 4.34 -11.83 -4.33
N LEU A 248 4.32 -11.06 -3.24
CA LEU A 248 5.03 -9.81 -3.10
C LEU A 248 6.51 -10.07 -2.76
N TYR A 249 7.38 -9.54 -3.62
CA TYR A 249 8.84 -9.72 -3.61
C TYR A 249 9.31 -11.16 -3.86
N SER A 250 10.26 -11.29 -4.79
CA SER A 250 10.98 -12.53 -5.08
C SER A 250 12.46 -12.21 -5.24
N SER A 251 13.32 -13.15 -4.84
CA SER A 251 14.76 -13.08 -5.12
C SER A 251 15.13 -13.59 -6.51
N ASP A 252 14.17 -14.15 -7.25
CA ASP A 252 14.36 -14.59 -8.64
C ASP A 252 14.24 -13.40 -9.59
N LEU A 253 15.34 -13.10 -10.30
CA LEU A 253 15.43 -11.97 -11.24
C LEU A 253 14.51 -12.13 -12.45
N ASP A 254 14.27 -13.36 -12.94
CA ASP A 254 13.38 -13.62 -14.06
C ASP A 254 11.92 -13.34 -13.69
N LEU A 255 11.51 -13.75 -12.49
CA LEU A 255 10.20 -13.39 -11.93
C LEU A 255 10.11 -11.89 -11.66
N ARG A 256 11.17 -11.27 -11.14
CA ARG A 256 11.22 -9.85 -10.80
C ARG A 256 11.02 -8.97 -12.04
N ILE A 257 11.80 -9.18 -13.10
CA ILE A 257 11.67 -8.41 -14.34
C ILE A 257 10.29 -8.62 -14.98
N SER A 258 9.75 -9.85 -14.92
CA SER A 258 8.41 -10.16 -15.43
C SER A 258 7.33 -9.38 -14.68
N GLN A 259 7.42 -9.30 -13.35
CA GLN A 259 6.52 -8.47 -12.54
C GLN A 259 6.64 -6.99 -12.91
N GLU A 260 7.85 -6.45 -13.05
CA GLU A 260 8.02 -5.03 -13.39
C GLU A 260 7.51 -4.72 -14.81
N ILE A 261 7.65 -5.64 -15.76
CA ILE A 261 7.07 -5.51 -17.10
C ILE A 261 5.54 -5.52 -17.02
N ILE A 262 4.93 -6.46 -16.28
CA ILE A 262 3.48 -6.50 -16.11
C ILE A 262 2.98 -5.21 -15.45
N LEU A 263 3.64 -4.72 -14.39
CA LEU A 263 3.23 -3.49 -13.71
C LEU A 263 3.38 -2.26 -14.61
N GLY A 264 4.57 -2.09 -15.22
CA GLY A 264 4.88 -0.93 -16.04
C GLY A 264 4.10 -0.93 -17.36
N ILE A 265 4.34 -1.93 -18.20
CA ILE A 265 3.73 -2.04 -19.54
C ILE A 265 2.26 -2.45 -19.43
N GLY A 266 1.98 -3.54 -18.70
CA GLY A 266 0.61 -4.02 -18.52
C GLY A 266 -0.28 -3.02 -17.81
N GLY A 267 0.24 -2.28 -16.82
CA GLY A 267 -0.49 -1.23 -16.12
C GLY A 267 -0.84 -0.02 -17.01
N VAL A 268 0.06 0.40 -17.91
CA VAL A 268 -0.28 1.44 -18.92
C VAL A 268 -1.41 0.95 -19.82
N ARG A 269 -1.30 -0.27 -20.37
CA ARG A 269 -2.33 -0.86 -21.23
C ARG A 269 -3.67 -1.02 -20.50
N ALA A 270 -3.64 -1.41 -19.23
CA ALA A 270 -4.81 -1.52 -18.37
C ALA A 270 -5.51 -0.17 -18.21
N LEU A 271 -4.77 0.89 -17.85
CA LEU A 271 -5.34 2.23 -17.74
C LEU A 271 -5.94 2.72 -19.05
N ARG A 272 -5.29 2.46 -20.20
CA ARG A 272 -5.86 2.78 -21.52
C ARG A 272 -7.16 2.04 -21.78
N LYS A 273 -7.22 0.75 -21.49
CA LYS A 273 -8.42 -0.08 -21.67
C LYS A 273 -9.58 0.37 -20.78
N LEU A 274 -9.27 0.91 -19.60
CA LEU A 274 -10.22 1.53 -18.68
C LEU A 274 -10.65 2.95 -19.08
N GLY A 275 -10.14 3.49 -20.19
CA GLY A 275 -10.46 4.82 -20.68
C GLY A 275 -9.68 5.95 -20.02
N HIS A 276 -8.66 5.65 -19.21
CA HIS A 276 -7.84 6.66 -18.55
C HIS A 276 -6.75 7.19 -19.49
N SER A 277 -6.66 8.51 -19.58
CA SER A 277 -5.53 9.23 -20.19
C SER A 277 -4.89 10.19 -19.19
N PRO A 278 -4.12 9.68 -18.21
CA PRO A 278 -3.53 10.50 -17.15
C PRO A 278 -2.60 11.59 -17.69
N ALA A 279 -2.71 12.78 -17.09
CA ALA A 279 -1.81 13.90 -17.36
C ALA A 279 -0.47 13.75 -16.65
N VAL A 280 -0.49 13.13 -15.45
CA VAL A 280 0.68 12.87 -14.62
C VAL A 280 0.78 11.38 -14.33
N TRP A 281 2.00 10.85 -14.41
CA TRP A 281 2.34 9.47 -14.11
C TRP A 281 3.38 9.46 -13.00
N HIS A 282 3.01 8.95 -11.84
CA HIS A 282 3.86 8.91 -10.66
C HIS A 282 4.34 7.49 -10.40
N MET A 283 5.65 7.30 -10.47
CA MET A 283 6.35 6.08 -10.10
C MET A 283 6.78 6.17 -8.64
N ASN A 284 6.14 5.37 -7.78
CA ASN A 284 6.55 5.22 -6.39
C ASN A 284 7.60 4.10 -6.30
N GLU A 285 8.88 4.49 -6.30
CA GLU A 285 10.04 3.63 -6.53
C GLU A 285 10.17 3.09 -7.97
N GLY A 286 11.37 2.59 -8.32
CA GLY A 286 11.75 2.20 -9.69
C GLY A 286 11.00 1.00 -10.28
N HIS A 287 10.24 0.23 -9.48
CA HIS A 287 9.60 -1.03 -9.88
C HIS A 287 8.58 -0.92 -11.02
N SER A 288 8.09 0.30 -11.30
CA SER A 288 7.13 0.57 -12.37
C SER A 288 7.77 1.28 -13.57
N ALA A 289 9.09 1.48 -13.57
CA ALA A 289 9.76 2.35 -14.54
C ALA A 289 9.61 1.92 -16.00
N PHE A 290 9.34 0.64 -16.27
CA PHE A 290 9.01 0.19 -17.63
C PHE A 290 7.73 0.83 -18.22
N LEU A 291 6.89 1.48 -17.41
CA LEU A 291 5.75 2.26 -17.92
C LEU A 291 6.19 3.35 -18.90
N VAL A 292 7.39 3.91 -18.72
CA VAL A 292 7.88 4.98 -19.61
C VAL A 292 8.18 4.44 -20.99
N LEU A 293 8.65 3.18 -21.09
CA LEU A 293 8.97 2.56 -22.38
C LEU A 293 7.70 2.29 -23.19
N GLU A 294 6.64 1.78 -22.56
CA GLU A 294 5.34 1.58 -23.23
C GLU A 294 4.74 2.92 -23.67
N ARG A 295 4.85 3.97 -22.84
CA ARG A 295 4.37 5.31 -23.19
C ARG A 295 5.17 5.96 -24.33
N ILE A 296 6.49 5.74 -24.38
CA ILE A 296 7.32 6.19 -25.52
C ILE A 296 6.89 5.44 -26.78
N ARG A 297 6.72 4.11 -26.69
CA ARG A 297 6.24 3.27 -27.81
C ARG A 297 4.89 3.75 -28.34
N GLU A 298 3.93 4.09 -27.47
CA GLU A 298 2.63 4.67 -27.87
C GLU A 298 2.78 5.98 -28.68
N GLN A 299 3.79 6.81 -28.39
CA GLN A 299 4.02 8.06 -29.13
C GLN A 299 4.73 7.79 -30.47
N VAL A 300 5.73 6.91 -30.47
CA VAL A 300 6.45 6.52 -31.69
C VAL A 300 5.49 5.86 -32.70
N GLU A 301 4.59 5.00 -32.23
CA GLU A 301 3.54 4.40 -33.07
C GLU A 301 2.59 5.44 -33.68
N LYS A 302 2.37 6.57 -33.00
CA LYS A 302 1.58 7.71 -33.53
C LYS A 302 2.35 8.55 -34.55
N GLY A 303 3.62 8.23 -34.81
CA GLY A 303 4.49 8.94 -35.76
C GLY A 303 5.34 10.04 -35.14
N THR A 304 5.35 10.19 -33.81
CA THR A 304 6.25 11.12 -33.11
C THR A 304 7.69 10.58 -33.16
N SER A 305 8.68 11.46 -33.32
CA SER A 305 10.08 11.02 -33.25
C SER A 305 10.43 10.48 -31.85
N LEU A 306 11.43 9.62 -31.76
CA LEU A 306 11.84 9.03 -30.48
C LEU A 306 12.22 10.09 -29.43
N GLU A 307 12.92 11.15 -29.84
CA GLU A 307 13.35 12.22 -28.93
C GLU A 307 12.17 13.08 -28.46
N GLU A 308 11.24 13.42 -29.35
CA GLU A 308 10.01 14.11 -28.95
C GLU A 308 9.13 13.23 -28.04
N ALA A 309 9.07 11.92 -28.30
CA ALA A 309 8.36 10.97 -27.47
C ALA A 309 8.97 10.87 -26.06
N LYS A 310 10.30 10.79 -25.95
CA LYS A 310 11.02 10.83 -24.67
C LYS A 310 10.72 12.11 -23.91
N ASN A 311 10.83 13.28 -24.55
CA ASN A 311 10.56 14.57 -23.94
C ASN A 311 9.10 14.70 -23.48
N TYR A 312 8.15 14.25 -24.30
CA TYR A 312 6.72 14.24 -23.95
C TYR A 312 6.44 13.36 -22.73
N VAL A 313 7.03 12.17 -22.67
CA VAL A 313 6.89 11.26 -21.53
C VAL A 313 7.56 11.85 -20.29
N GLN A 314 8.77 12.38 -20.42
CA GLN A 314 9.52 12.98 -19.33
C GLN A 314 8.76 14.11 -18.66
N ALA A 315 8.23 15.05 -19.45
CA ALA A 315 7.46 16.21 -18.95
C ALA A 315 6.25 15.82 -18.07
N LYS A 316 5.72 14.61 -18.24
CA LYS A 316 4.51 14.10 -17.58
C LYS A 316 4.78 13.03 -16.52
N THR A 317 6.04 12.84 -16.14
CA THR A 317 6.44 11.74 -15.25
C THR A 317 7.10 12.28 -13.98
N VAL A 318 6.69 11.72 -12.85
CA VAL A 318 7.19 12.00 -11.50
C VAL A 318 7.78 10.73 -10.93
N PHE A 319 8.96 10.83 -10.33
CA PHE A 319 9.63 9.71 -9.67
C PHE A 319 9.98 10.03 -8.23
N THR A 320 9.57 9.15 -7.31
CA THR A 320 9.98 9.21 -5.90
C THR A 320 10.90 8.05 -5.59
N THR A 321 12.08 8.35 -5.03
CA THR A 321 13.04 7.35 -4.56
C THR A 321 13.03 7.25 -3.04
N HIS A 322 13.00 6.02 -2.51
CA HIS A 322 12.97 5.72 -1.08
C HIS A 322 14.25 5.07 -0.57
N THR A 323 15.11 4.61 -1.50
CA THR A 323 16.29 3.82 -1.18
C THR A 323 17.48 4.72 -0.86
N PRO A 324 18.02 4.67 0.37
CA PRO A 324 19.18 5.48 0.75
C PRO A 324 20.52 4.79 0.41
N VAL A 325 20.50 3.60 -0.20
CA VAL A 325 21.68 2.79 -0.53
C VAL A 325 21.54 2.12 -1.89
N PRO A 326 22.58 2.07 -2.75
CA PRO A 326 22.48 1.49 -4.10
C PRO A 326 22.01 0.01 -4.10
N ALA A 327 22.44 -0.78 -3.12
CA ALA A 327 22.12 -2.20 -3.02
C ALA A 327 20.62 -2.53 -2.81
N GLY A 328 19.78 -1.52 -2.55
CA GLY A 328 18.33 -1.69 -2.42
C GLY A 328 17.53 -1.45 -3.70
N SER A 329 18.20 -1.18 -4.83
CA SER A 329 17.58 -0.89 -6.12
C SER A 329 17.56 -2.11 -7.03
N ASP A 330 16.50 -2.28 -7.83
CA ASP A 330 16.46 -3.34 -8.85
C ASP A 330 17.37 -2.99 -10.04
N GLU A 331 18.27 -3.93 -10.35
CA GLU A 331 19.18 -3.85 -11.48
C GLU A 331 19.22 -5.20 -12.22
N PHE A 332 19.07 -5.15 -13.54
CA PHE A 332 18.99 -6.37 -14.36
C PHE A 332 20.25 -6.53 -15.23
N PRO A 333 20.77 -7.75 -15.38
CA PRO A 333 21.89 -8.01 -16.27
C PRO A 333 21.48 -7.90 -17.74
N ALA A 334 22.43 -7.55 -18.61
CA ALA A 334 22.18 -7.33 -20.05
C ALA A 334 21.46 -8.47 -20.76
N TRP A 335 21.84 -9.72 -20.48
CA TRP A 335 21.20 -10.90 -21.09
C TRP A 335 19.70 -11.01 -20.76
N LEU A 336 19.29 -10.50 -19.59
CA LEU A 336 17.88 -10.52 -19.18
C LEU A 336 17.11 -9.42 -19.92
N ILE A 337 17.71 -8.24 -20.10
CA ILE A 337 17.12 -7.19 -20.94
C ILE A 337 16.97 -7.67 -22.39
N ASP A 338 18.00 -8.31 -22.95
CA ASP A 338 17.95 -8.86 -24.31
C ASP A 338 16.80 -9.87 -24.48
N LYS A 339 16.63 -10.74 -23.47
CA LYS A 339 15.59 -11.77 -23.46
C LYS A 339 14.18 -11.18 -23.50
N TYR A 340 13.90 -10.14 -22.71
CA TYR A 340 12.53 -9.62 -22.54
C TYR A 340 12.19 -8.43 -23.45
N PHE A 341 13.18 -7.64 -23.89
CA PHE A 341 12.93 -6.37 -24.58
C PHE A 341 13.33 -6.35 -26.06
N GLY A 342 13.80 -7.47 -26.65
CA GLY A 342 14.19 -7.51 -28.06
C GLY A 342 13.10 -7.03 -29.03
N GLY A 343 11.83 -7.37 -28.78
CA GLY A 343 10.70 -6.89 -29.57
C GLY A 343 10.43 -5.38 -29.39
N LEU A 344 10.43 -4.89 -28.15
CA LEU A 344 10.21 -3.48 -27.85
C LEU A 344 11.33 -2.59 -28.40
N GLN A 345 12.57 -3.07 -28.33
CA GLN A 345 13.74 -2.41 -28.90
C GLN A 345 13.53 -2.13 -30.40
N GLN A 346 13.05 -3.12 -31.15
CA GLN A 346 12.77 -2.96 -32.59
C GLN A 346 11.63 -1.97 -32.86
N GLN A 347 10.57 -2.01 -32.05
CA GLN A 347 9.44 -1.07 -32.16
C GLN A 347 9.84 0.38 -31.89
N LEU A 348 10.85 0.59 -31.03
CA LEU A 348 11.42 1.91 -30.75
C LEU A 348 12.48 2.34 -31.77
N GLY A 349 12.87 1.46 -32.70
CA GLY A 349 13.91 1.73 -33.70
C GLY A 349 15.31 1.88 -33.10
N LEU A 350 15.57 1.26 -31.94
CA LEU A 350 16.84 1.36 -31.23
C LEU A 350 17.76 0.16 -31.52
N SER A 351 19.07 0.39 -31.55
CA SER A 351 20.04 -0.68 -31.40
C SER A 351 20.04 -1.23 -29.97
N ARG A 352 20.69 -2.39 -29.78
CA ARG A 352 20.78 -3.04 -28.47
C ARG A 352 21.48 -2.14 -27.45
N ASP A 353 22.59 -1.53 -27.86
CA ASP A 353 23.37 -0.66 -27.00
C ASP A 353 22.61 0.64 -26.69
N GLU A 354 21.95 1.26 -27.68
CA GLU A 354 21.14 2.47 -27.44
C GLU A 354 19.96 2.22 -26.50
N PHE A 355 19.34 1.03 -26.56
CA PHE A 355 18.28 0.66 -25.62
C PHE A 355 18.84 0.44 -24.22
N PHE A 356 19.97 -0.27 -24.10
CA PHE A 356 20.62 -0.49 -22.81
C PHE A 356 21.11 0.83 -22.18
N ASP A 357 21.56 1.76 -23.02
CA ASP A 357 21.98 3.12 -22.62
C ASP A 357 20.88 3.95 -21.99
N LEU A 358 19.60 3.61 -22.17
CA LEU A 358 18.50 4.28 -21.47
C LEU A 358 18.66 4.19 -19.95
N ALA A 359 19.21 3.08 -19.45
CA ALA A 359 19.29 2.78 -18.03
C ALA A 359 20.64 2.21 -17.58
N ARG A 360 21.68 2.30 -18.42
CA ARG A 360 23.01 1.75 -18.13
C ARG A 360 23.56 2.29 -16.81
N HIS A 361 23.97 1.37 -15.95
CA HIS A 361 24.73 1.63 -14.73
C HIS A 361 25.94 0.70 -14.67
N THR A 362 27.08 1.22 -14.25
CA THR A 362 28.32 0.45 -14.12
C THR A 362 28.60 0.17 -12.65
N VAL A 363 28.53 -1.10 -12.26
CA VAL A 363 28.84 -1.59 -10.92
C VAL A 363 30.13 -2.41 -10.92
N SER A 364 30.65 -2.76 -9.73
CA SER A 364 31.98 -3.39 -9.62
C SER A 364 32.10 -4.76 -10.30
N TRP A 365 30.99 -5.44 -10.58
CA TRP A 365 30.95 -6.74 -11.25
C TRP A 365 30.44 -6.69 -12.69
N GLY A 366 30.20 -5.50 -13.26
CA GLY A 366 29.81 -5.34 -14.66
C GLY A 366 28.77 -4.23 -14.90
N GLU A 367 28.22 -4.22 -16.11
CA GLU A 367 27.16 -3.29 -16.50
C GLU A 367 25.79 -3.90 -16.27
N THR A 368 24.87 -3.08 -15.76
CA THR A 368 23.49 -3.44 -15.45
C THR A 368 22.53 -2.41 -16.04
N PHE A 369 21.28 -2.83 -16.19
CA PHE A 369 20.15 -1.98 -16.52
C PHE A 369 19.43 -1.60 -15.23
N SER A 370 19.59 -0.35 -14.79
CA SER A 370 19.17 0.11 -13.48
C SER A 370 17.81 0.81 -13.53
N MET A 371 16.85 0.29 -12.78
CA MET A 371 15.48 0.81 -12.79
C MET A 371 15.36 2.23 -12.25
N PRO A 372 16.06 2.62 -11.16
CA PRO A 372 16.15 4.02 -10.77
C PRO A 372 16.78 4.92 -11.82
N VAL A 373 17.80 4.46 -12.56
CA VAL A 373 18.42 5.26 -13.63
C VAL A 373 17.41 5.51 -14.75
N LEU A 374 16.66 4.47 -15.17
CA LEU A 374 15.58 4.62 -16.14
C LEU A 374 14.56 5.66 -15.64
N ALA A 375 14.10 5.53 -14.40
CA ALA A 375 13.12 6.41 -13.79
C ALA A 375 13.61 7.86 -13.68
N MET A 376 14.85 8.09 -13.21
CA MET A 376 15.46 9.41 -13.06
C MET A 376 15.58 10.13 -14.40
N ARG A 377 16.09 9.45 -15.43
CA ARG A 377 16.29 10.02 -16.77
C ARG A 377 14.97 10.35 -17.47
N THR A 378 13.93 9.56 -17.21
CA THR A 378 12.62 9.68 -17.89
C THR A 378 11.55 10.40 -17.05
N SER A 379 11.92 11.03 -15.93
CA SER A 379 11.02 11.86 -15.12
C SER A 379 11.40 13.32 -15.20
N ASN A 380 10.43 14.24 -15.10
CA ASN A 380 10.72 15.67 -14.98
C ASN A 380 10.93 16.04 -13.50
N LEU A 381 10.02 15.60 -12.64
CA LEU A 381 10.12 15.80 -11.20
C LEU A 381 10.69 14.55 -10.53
N ARG A 382 11.70 14.73 -9.68
CA ARG A 382 12.30 13.67 -8.88
C ARG A 382 12.42 14.14 -7.44
N ASN A 383 12.04 13.29 -6.49
CA ASN A 383 12.14 13.64 -5.08
C ASN A 383 12.61 12.47 -4.21
N GLY A 384 13.39 12.81 -3.18
CA GLY A 384 13.56 12.01 -1.99
C GLY A 384 12.37 12.17 -1.02
N VAL A 385 12.41 11.43 0.08
CA VAL A 385 11.27 11.26 1.01
C VAL A 385 11.42 12.01 2.34
N SER A 386 12.50 12.77 2.46
CA SER A 386 12.78 13.75 3.50
C SER A 386 13.88 14.70 3.00
N GLU A 387 14.06 15.83 3.66
CA GLU A 387 15.11 16.80 3.33
C GLU A 387 16.50 16.14 3.26
N LEU A 388 16.91 15.47 4.34
CA LEU A 388 18.17 14.73 4.40
C LEU A 388 18.25 13.61 3.36
N HIS A 389 17.14 12.93 3.07
CA HIS A 389 17.13 11.92 2.01
C HIS A 389 17.32 12.54 0.62
N GLY A 390 16.83 13.76 0.39
CA GLY A 390 17.08 14.51 -0.83
C GLY A 390 18.58 14.81 -1.00
N GLU A 391 19.28 15.17 0.06
CA GLU A 391 20.74 15.34 0.06
C GLU A 391 21.46 14.04 -0.31
N ILE A 392 21.15 12.94 0.41
CA ILE A 392 21.73 11.62 0.15
C ILE A 392 21.44 11.16 -1.30
N ALA A 393 20.23 11.39 -1.80
CA ALA A 393 19.86 11.01 -3.17
C ALA A 393 20.65 11.81 -4.22
N ARG A 394 20.88 13.11 -3.99
CA ARG A 394 21.73 13.93 -4.88
C ARG A 394 23.18 13.47 -4.88
N GLU A 395 23.73 13.11 -3.73
CA GLU A 395 25.08 12.53 -3.63
C GLU A 395 25.19 11.18 -4.36
N MET A 396 24.20 10.30 -4.15
CA MET A 396 24.19 8.95 -4.72
C MET A 396 23.99 8.95 -6.25
N TRP A 397 23.10 9.81 -6.76
CA TRP A 397 22.71 9.82 -8.19
C TRP A 397 23.32 10.98 -8.98
N GLY A 398 24.16 11.82 -8.36
CA GLY A 398 24.75 13.01 -8.98
C GLY A 398 25.58 12.70 -10.23
N TYR A 399 26.11 11.48 -10.36
CA TYR A 399 26.83 11.03 -11.54
C TYR A 399 25.99 11.06 -12.84
N LEU A 400 24.65 11.07 -12.73
CA LEU A 400 23.76 11.23 -13.88
C LEU A 400 23.78 12.66 -14.45
N TRP A 401 24.31 13.62 -13.69
CA TRP A 401 24.48 15.03 -14.05
C TRP A 401 25.94 15.47 -13.77
N PRO A 402 26.93 14.97 -14.52
CA PRO A 402 28.36 15.16 -14.20
C PRO A 402 28.81 16.63 -14.19
N ASP A 403 28.12 17.49 -14.94
CA ASP A 403 28.42 18.92 -15.05
C ASP A 403 27.63 19.78 -14.04
N VAL A 404 26.84 19.17 -13.16
CA VAL A 404 26.01 19.85 -12.17
C VAL A 404 26.58 19.61 -10.78
N LYS A 405 26.64 20.66 -9.96
CA LYS A 405 27.07 20.51 -8.57
C LYS A 405 26.06 19.67 -7.80
N THR A 406 26.53 18.91 -6.81
CA THR A 406 25.67 18.00 -6.04
C THR A 406 24.43 18.68 -5.44
N ASP A 407 24.55 19.92 -4.95
CA ASP A 407 23.42 20.70 -4.39
C ASP A 407 22.44 21.21 -5.46
N GLU A 408 22.86 21.30 -6.72
CA GLU A 408 22.05 21.72 -7.88
C GLU A 408 21.47 20.54 -8.67
N VAL A 409 21.85 19.30 -8.35
CA VAL A 409 21.27 18.08 -8.95
C VAL A 409 19.74 18.13 -8.82
N PRO A 410 18.97 17.89 -9.91
CA PRO A 410 17.52 18.14 -9.96
C PRO A 410 16.70 17.04 -9.27
N ILE A 411 17.06 16.73 -8.02
CA ILE A 411 16.35 15.85 -7.10
C ILE A 411 15.99 16.69 -5.87
N SER A 412 14.69 16.91 -5.65
CA SER A 412 14.18 17.64 -4.49
C SER A 412 13.84 16.68 -3.34
N HIS A 413 13.02 17.12 -2.40
CA HIS A 413 12.44 16.27 -1.38
C HIS A 413 10.96 16.61 -1.16
N ILE A 414 10.20 15.60 -0.77
CA ILE A 414 8.86 15.72 -0.21
C ILE A 414 8.86 14.85 1.04
N THR A 415 8.74 15.46 2.21
CA THR A 415 8.77 14.72 3.48
C THR A 415 7.53 13.84 3.60
N ASN A 416 7.72 12.54 3.80
CA ASN A 416 6.61 11.60 3.97
C ASN A 416 5.69 12.02 5.13
N GLY A 417 4.38 11.88 4.90
CA GLY A 417 3.35 11.99 5.91
C GLY A 417 2.71 10.63 6.21
N ILE A 418 1.81 10.63 7.19
CA ILE A 418 0.91 9.50 7.48
C ILE A 418 -0.52 9.99 7.45
N HIS A 419 -1.45 9.14 7.04
CA HIS A 419 -2.86 9.52 6.99
C HIS A 419 -3.44 9.58 8.41
N THR A 420 -3.64 10.80 8.92
CA THR A 420 -3.93 11.07 10.34
C THR A 420 -5.21 10.37 10.80
N GLY A 421 -6.24 10.29 9.95
CA GLY A 421 -7.49 9.59 10.24
C GLY A 421 -7.32 8.09 10.49
N THR A 422 -6.30 7.45 9.90
CA THR A 422 -5.97 6.03 10.12
C THR A 422 -5.19 5.82 11.41
N TRP A 423 -4.17 6.64 11.67
CA TRP A 423 -3.19 6.36 12.71
C TRP A 423 -3.51 7.01 14.06
N LEU A 424 -4.37 8.03 14.08
CA LEU A 424 -4.78 8.68 15.31
C LEU A 424 -5.83 7.86 16.07
N ALA A 425 -5.49 7.46 17.30
CA ALA A 425 -6.43 6.75 18.14
C ALA A 425 -7.68 7.58 18.42
N ARG A 426 -8.87 6.95 18.32
CA ARG A 426 -10.18 7.61 18.52
C ARG A 426 -10.27 8.48 19.78
N ARG A 427 -9.76 8.00 20.92
CA ARG A 427 -9.78 8.80 22.16
C ARG A 427 -8.88 10.03 22.09
N MET A 428 -7.78 9.96 21.35
CA MET A 428 -6.94 11.12 21.09
C MET A 428 -7.65 12.09 20.13
N ARG A 429 -8.31 11.58 19.08
CA ARG A 429 -9.16 12.38 18.18
C ARG A 429 -10.26 13.15 18.94
N HIS A 430 -10.93 12.52 19.91
CA HIS A 430 -11.91 13.21 20.76
C HIS A 430 -11.28 14.22 21.73
N LEU A 431 -10.06 13.96 22.21
CA LEU A 431 -9.34 14.93 23.03
C LEU A 431 -8.98 16.16 22.19
N TYR A 432 -8.39 15.96 21.02
CA TYR A 432 -8.09 17.03 20.07
C TYR A 432 -9.33 17.82 19.67
N GLY A 433 -10.45 17.17 19.35
CA GLY A 433 -11.69 17.87 19.02
C GLY A 433 -12.25 18.78 20.14
N ARG A 434 -11.85 18.60 21.40
CA ARG A 434 -12.23 19.51 22.50
C ARG A 434 -11.35 20.76 22.59
N TYR A 435 -10.10 20.68 22.14
CA TYR A 435 -9.09 21.72 22.34
C TYR A 435 -8.69 22.43 21.04
N LEU A 436 -8.74 21.74 19.90
CA LEU A 436 -8.34 22.24 18.58
C LEU A 436 -9.52 22.74 17.71
N GLY A 437 -10.75 22.65 18.22
CA GLY A 437 -11.97 22.90 17.42
C GLY A 437 -12.57 21.62 16.82
N SER A 438 -13.76 21.71 16.22
CA SER A 438 -14.45 20.54 15.65
C SER A 438 -13.97 20.16 14.24
N ASP A 439 -13.39 21.13 13.54
CA ASP A 439 -12.94 21.11 12.14
C ASP A 439 -11.42 20.98 12.00
N TRP A 440 -10.70 20.69 13.10
CA TRP A 440 -9.24 20.59 13.10
C TRP A 440 -8.69 19.54 12.11
N LEU A 441 -9.48 18.52 11.78
CA LEU A 441 -9.10 17.49 10.80
C LEU A 441 -9.20 17.97 9.35
N ASP A 442 -10.01 18.98 9.06
CA ASP A 442 -10.08 19.58 7.73
C ASP A 442 -8.94 20.59 7.50
N ASN A 443 -8.17 20.93 8.55
CA ASN A 443 -7.16 21.99 8.55
C ASN A 443 -5.84 21.51 9.22
N ILE A 444 -5.46 20.25 8.99
CA ILE A 444 -4.27 19.63 9.62
C ILE A 444 -2.95 20.30 9.22
N ASP A 445 -2.93 21.03 8.12
CA ASP A 445 -1.79 21.76 7.57
C ASP A 445 -1.64 23.17 8.15
N ASP A 446 -2.61 23.66 8.95
CA ASP A 446 -2.53 24.93 9.66
C ASP A 446 -1.69 24.80 10.94
N PRO A 447 -0.50 25.43 11.02
CA PRO A 447 0.33 25.38 12.22
C PRO A 447 -0.33 26.01 13.46
N GLU A 448 -1.20 27.02 13.28
CA GLU A 448 -1.83 27.74 14.39
C GLU A 448 -2.77 26.84 15.19
N ILE A 449 -3.48 25.94 14.51
CA ILE A 449 -4.33 24.93 15.17
C ILE A 449 -3.50 24.09 16.13
N TRP A 450 -2.29 23.71 15.76
CA TRP A 450 -1.44 22.84 16.58
C TRP A 450 -0.87 23.55 17.82
N GLU A 451 -0.80 24.88 17.86
CA GLU A 451 -0.38 25.62 19.06
C GLU A 451 -1.31 25.34 20.25
N ALA A 452 -2.61 25.13 19.99
CA ALA A 452 -3.61 24.84 20.99
C ALA A 452 -3.42 23.47 21.68
N VAL A 453 -2.58 22.58 21.15
CA VAL A 453 -2.18 21.33 21.84
C VAL A 453 -1.54 21.62 23.19
N SER A 454 -0.82 22.74 23.31
CA SER A 454 -0.17 23.16 24.57
C SER A 454 -1.17 23.49 25.69
N ASN A 455 -2.43 23.72 25.34
CA ASN A 455 -3.50 23.99 26.31
C ASN A 455 -4.13 22.71 26.88
N ILE A 456 -3.78 21.54 26.34
CA ILE A 456 -4.32 20.26 26.84
C ILE A 456 -3.65 19.93 28.17
N PRO A 457 -4.40 19.75 29.27
CA PRO A 457 -3.82 19.35 30.55
C PRO A 457 -3.09 18.00 30.46
N ASP A 458 -1.89 17.92 31.04
CA ASP A 458 -1.05 16.70 31.06
C ASP A 458 -1.80 15.45 31.54
N GLU A 459 -2.67 15.62 32.55
CA GLU A 459 -3.47 14.55 33.13
C GLU A 459 -4.48 13.94 32.15
N GLU A 460 -5.02 14.73 31.21
CA GLU A 460 -5.93 14.25 30.17
C GLU A 460 -5.17 13.46 29.09
N LEU A 461 -4.03 13.99 28.63
CA LEU A 461 -3.12 13.27 27.73
C LEU A 461 -2.68 11.94 28.35
N TRP A 462 -2.29 11.98 29.63
CA TRP A 462 -1.87 10.81 30.38
C TRP A 462 -3.01 9.80 30.58
N ALA A 463 -4.24 10.26 30.82
CA ALA A 463 -5.40 9.39 30.91
C ALA A 463 -5.67 8.65 29.59
N VAL A 464 -5.60 9.35 28.46
CA VAL A 464 -5.70 8.72 27.13
C VAL A 464 -4.57 7.72 26.91
N ARG A 465 -3.32 8.08 27.22
CA ARG A 465 -2.16 7.19 27.07
C ARG A 465 -2.28 5.93 27.91
N ARG A 466 -2.67 6.05 29.18
CA ARG A 466 -2.92 4.89 30.07
C ARG A 466 -4.04 4.00 29.55
N HIS A 467 -5.11 4.58 29.00
CA HIS A 467 -6.19 3.81 28.39
C HIS A 467 -5.70 3.01 27.18
N LEU A 468 -4.94 3.64 26.28
CA LEU A 468 -4.40 2.96 25.09
C LEU A 468 -3.42 1.84 25.47
N LYS A 469 -2.57 2.07 26.49
CA LYS A 469 -1.65 1.05 27.01
C LYS A 469 -2.40 -0.16 27.60
N ARG A 470 -3.47 0.08 28.36
CA ARG A 470 -4.35 -1.00 28.86
C ARG A 470 -4.98 -1.78 27.72
N LYS A 471 -5.49 -1.10 26.69
CA LYS A 471 -6.09 -1.74 25.51
C LYS A 471 -5.08 -2.66 24.80
N LEU A 472 -3.85 -2.17 24.57
CA LEU A 472 -2.77 -2.97 23.96
C LEU A 472 -2.45 -4.22 24.78
N VAL A 473 -2.27 -4.08 26.10
CA VAL A 473 -1.92 -5.21 26.97
C VAL A 473 -3.04 -6.24 27.02
N ILE A 474 -4.31 -5.81 27.07
CA ILE A 474 -5.46 -6.74 27.00
C ILE A 474 -5.44 -7.49 25.67
N TYR A 475 -5.27 -6.79 24.55
CA TYR A 475 -5.21 -7.41 23.22
C TYR A 475 -4.09 -8.47 23.13
N MET A 476 -2.88 -8.14 23.59
CA MET A 476 -1.75 -9.08 23.55
C MET A 476 -1.97 -10.30 24.44
N ARG A 477 -2.54 -10.11 25.63
CA ARG A 477 -2.87 -11.21 26.56
C ARG A 477 -3.94 -12.13 25.99
N GLU A 478 -5.01 -11.58 25.41
CA GLU A 478 -6.06 -12.39 24.78
C GLU A 478 -5.53 -13.14 23.55
N ARG A 479 -4.65 -12.52 22.75
CA ARG A 479 -3.97 -13.21 21.65
C ARG A 479 -3.11 -14.38 22.15
N ALA A 480 -2.29 -14.17 23.17
CA ALA A 480 -1.47 -15.23 23.76
C ALA A 480 -2.33 -16.37 24.35
N ARG A 481 -3.46 -16.02 24.98
CA ARG A 481 -4.44 -16.99 25.50
C ARG A 481 -5.12 -17.79 24.39
N ALA A 482 -5.51 -17.15 23.29
CA ALA A 482 -6.14 -17.83 22.15
C ALA A 482 -5.19 -18.84 21.50
N GLN A 483 -3.92 -18.45 21.29
CA GLN A 483 -2.89 -19.35 20.77
C GLN A 483 -2.65 -20.56 21.67
N TRP A 484 -2.59 -20.34 23.00
CA TRP A 484 -2.49 -21.43 23.96
C TRP A 484 -3.69 -22.38 23.92
N GLY A 485 -4.91 -21.83 23.79
CA GLY A 485 -6.14 -22.62 23.75
C GLY A 485 -6.31 -23.49 22.50
N GLN A 486 -5.51 -23.28 21.46
CA GLN A 486 -5.50 -24.07 20.23
C GLN A 486 -4.42 -25.17 20.24
N ASP A 487 -3.67 -25.33 21.35
CA ASP A 487 -2.50 -26.22 21.47
C ASP A 487 -1.42 -25.99 20.39
N GLU A 488 -1.36 -24.78 19.83
CA GLU A 488 -0.46 -24.43 18.71
C GLU A 488 0.91 -23.92 19.17
N VAL A 489 1.12 -23.69 20.47
CA VAL A 489 2.32 -23.01 20.99
C VAL A 489 2.85 -23.62 22.29
N HIS A 490 4.18 -23.64 22.41
CA HIS A 490 4.88 -24.07 23.63
C HIS A 490 4.76 -23.01 24.75
N PRO A 491 4.79 -23.37 26.06
CA PRO A 491 4.66 -22.42 27.16
C PRO A 491 5.60 -21.20 27.08
N VAL A 492 6.82 -21.39 26.59
CA VAL A 492 7.80 -20.30 26.43
C VAL A 492 7.29 -19.23 25.45
N GLN A 493 6.61 -19.65 24.38
CA GLN A 493 6.08 -18.76 23.36
C GLN A 493 4.88 -17.97 23.89
N VAL A 494 4.07 -18.54 24.79
CA VAL A 494 2.97 -17.82 25.44
C VAL A 494 3.49 -16.69 26.33
N ILE A 495 4.55 -16.95 27.09
CA ILE A 495 5.21 -15.93 27.91
C ILE A 495 5.80 -14.85 27.01
N ALA A 496 6.54 -15.24 25.97
CA ALA A 496 7.14 -14.32 24.99
C ALA A 496 6.09 -13.48 24.23
N SER A 497 4.90 -14.04 23.98
CA SER A 497 3.77 -13.36 23.32
C SER A 497 3.07 -12.33 24.20
N GLY A 498 3.48 -12.21 25.47
CA GLY A 498 3.09 -11.11 26.34
C GLY A 498 2.00 -11.43 27.35
N ALA A 499 1.79 -12.71 27.69
CA ALA A 499 0.85 -13.13 28.74
C ALA A 499 1.08 -12.42 30.09
N LEU A 500 2.33 -12.02 30.37
CA LEU A 500 2.74 -11.36 31.62
C LEU A 500 2.87 -9.83 31.53
N LEU A 501 2.55 -9.19 30.39
CA LEU A 501 2.73 -7.73 30.21
C LEU A 501 1.93 -6.94 31.24
N ASN A 502 2.50 -5.88 31.80
CA ASN A 502 1.88 -5.05 32.83
C ASN A 502 1.39 -3.71 32.23
N PRO A 503 0.08 -3.40 32.30
CA PRO A 503 -0.47 -2.15 31.75
C PRO A 503 -0.08 -0.90 32.54
N TYR A 504 0.73 -1.01 33.60
CA TYR A 504 1.26 0.10 34.37
C TYR A 504 2.76 0.33 34.18
N ALA A 505 3.51 -0.67 33.69
CA ALA A 505 4.95 -0.57 33.46
C ALA A 505 5.30 0.40 32.32
N LEU A 506 6.53 0.95 32.33
CA LEU A 506 7.06 1.66 31.17
C LEU A 506 7.21 0.66 30.02
N THR A 507 6.57 0.93 28.88
CA THR A 507 6.61 0.05 27.71
C THR A 507 7.41 0.71 26.60
N ILE A 508 8.49 0.06 26.19
CA ILE A 508 9.31 0.47 25.04
C ILE A 508 8.97 -0.47 23.89
N GLY A 509 8.58 0.07 22.74
CA GLY A 509 8.19 -0.72 21.57
C GLY A 509 9.18 -0.54 20.42
N PHE A 510 9.58 -1.64 19.79
CA PHE A 510 10.28 -1.68 18.51
C PHE A 510 9.39 -2.43 17.50
N ALA A 511 8.72 -1.68 16.62
CA ALA A 511 7.76 -2.24 15.66
C ALA A 511 8.20 -1.92 14.22
N ARG A 512 9.18 -2.65 13.70
CA ARG A 512 9.78 -2.42 12.36
C ARG A 512 10.23 -3.76 11.77
N ARG A 513 10.32 -3.85 10.43
CA ARG A 513 10.97 -4.99 9.73
C ARG A 513 12.35 -5.26 10.35
N PHE A 514 12.71 -6.52 10.55
CA PHE A 514 14.03 -6.92 11.00
C PHE A 514 14.98 -6.95 9.79
N ALA A 515 16.04 -6.14 9.89
CA ALA A 515 17.14 -6.03 8.94
C ALA A 515 18.36 -5.49 9.70
N THR A 516 19.57 -5.88 9.28
CA THR A 516 20.81 -5.56 10.00
C THR A 516 21.03 -4.06 10.22
N TYR A 517 20.74 -3.23 9.21
CA TYR A 517 20.89 -1.78 9.31
C TYR A 517 19.90 -1.12 10.29
N LYS A 518 18.84 -1.81 10.72
CA LYS A 518 17.84 -1.29 11.68
C LYS A 518 18.21 -1.52 13.13
N ARG A 519 19.26 -2.31 13.40
CA ARG A 519 19.89 -2.49 14.72
C ARG A 519 18.89 -2.83 15.83
N ALA A 520 18.01 -3.80 15.59
CA ALA A 520 17.03 -4.27 16.58
C ALA A 520 17.72 -4.84 17.85
N ASP A 521 18.92 -5.39 17.67
CA ASP A 521 19.83 -5.92 18.66
C ASP A 521 20.61 -4.85 19.46
N LEU A 522 20.50 -3.55 19.12
CA LEU A 522 21.25 -2.50 19.80
C LEU A 522 20.99 -2.46 21.31
N ILE A 523 19.77 -2.78 21.75
CA ILE A 523 19.44 -2.81 23.18
C ILE A 523 20.16 -3.95 23.92
N LEU A 524 20.62 -4.97 23.20
CA LEU A 524 21.34 -6.13 23.72
C LEU A 524 22.86 -5.91 23.76
N SER A 525 23.38 -4.79 23.22
CA SER A 525 24.82 -4.53 23.16
C SER A 525 25.47 -4.34 24.55
N ASP A 526 24.68 -3.97 25.56
CA ASP A 526 25.11 -3.81 26.95
C ASP A 526 24.13 -4.55 27.88
N PHE A 527 24.38 -5.86 28.02
CA PHE A 527 23.50 -6.78 28.72
C PHE A 527 23.35 -6.46 30.20
N GLU A 528 24.45 -6.09 30.89
CA GLU A 528 24.42 -5.74 32.31
C GLU A 528 23.57 -4.48 32.55
N ARG A 529 23.71 -3.47 31.69
CA ARG A 529 22.86 -2.29 31.76
C ARG A 529 21.39 -2.62 31.50
N LEU A 530 21.10 -3.48 30.53
CA LEU A 530 19.74 -3.91 30.23
C LEU A 530 19.11 -4.63 31.45
N LEU A 531 19.82 -5.61 32.04
CA LEU A 531 19.39 -6.31 33.25
C LEU A 531 19.15 -5.33 34.40
N GLY A 532 20.04 -4.35 34.57
CA GLY A 532 19.91 -3.30 35.56
C GLY A 532 18.70 -2.39 35.34
N ILE A 533 18.17 -2.27 34.12
CA ILE A 533 16.96 -1.51 33.80
C ILE A 533 15.70 -2.34 34.04
N ILE A 534 15.64 -3.56 33.50
CA ILE A 534 14.39 -4.36 33.50
C ILE A 534 14.09 -5.01 34.86
N ASN A 535 15.09 -5.21 35.72
CA ASN A 535 14.92 -5.85 37.03
C ASN A 535 14.74 -4.88 38.20
N LYS A 536 14.44 -3.59 37.97
CA LYS A 536 14.19 -2.62 39.05
C LYS A 536 12.77 -2.80 39.64
N PRO A 537 12.60 -3.25 40.90
CA PRO A 537 11.27 -3.61 41.43
C PRO A 537 10.26 -2.45 41.45
N ASN A 538 10.73 -1.22 41.72
CA ASN A 538 9.88 -0.03 41.85
C ASN A 538 9.78 0.80 40.55
N MET A 539 10.44 0.37 39.47
CA MET A 539 10.44 1.05 38.18
C MET A 539 10.34 0.02 37.05
N PRO A 540 9.22 -0.70 36.91
CA PRO A 540 9.10 -1.79 35.96
C PRO A 540 9.18 -1.26 34.51
N VAL A 541 10.06 -1.89 33.74
CA VAL A 541 10.23 -1.65 32.30
C VAL A 541 9.96 -2.95 31.55
N GLN A 542 9.21 -2.85 30.45
CA GLN A 542 8.97 -3.96 29.52
C GLN A 542 9.28 -3.51 28.10
N ILE A 543 9.80 -4.42 27.28
CA ILE A 543 10.17 -4.17 25.89
C ILE A 543 9.30 -5.07 25.01
N ILE A 544 8.75 -4.51 23.93
CA ILE A 544 7.93 -5.23 22.96
C ILE A 544 8.60 -5.10 21.59
N PHE A 545 8.94 -6.24 21.00
CA PHE A 545 9.43 -6.33 19.63
C PHE A 545 8.30 -6.83 18.71
N ALA A 546 8.20 -6.23 17.53
CA ALA A 546 7.26 -6.62 16.49
C ALA A 546 7.85 -6.35 15.11
N GLY A 547 7.78 -7.33 14.22
CA GLY A 547 8.30 -7.19 12.87
C GLY A 547 8.60 -8.53 12.22
N LYS A 548 8.73 -8.49 10.89
CA LYS A 548 9.10 -9.65 10.07
C LYS A 548 10.50 -9.44 9.51
N ALA A 549 11.29 -10.50 9.38
CA ALA A 549 12.46 -10.54 8.50
C ALA A 549 12.02 -10.98 7.10
N HIS A 550 12.77 -10.60 6.06
CA HIS A 550 12.49 -11.13 4.71
C HIS A 550 12.75 -12.64 4.67
N PRO A 551 11.96 -13.44 3.93
CA PRO A 551 12.11 -14.90 3.93
C PRO A 551 13.52 -15.37 3.52
N ALA A 552 14.20 -14.62 2.67
CA ALA A 552 15.59 -14.87 2.24
C ALA A 552 16.66 -14.14 3.07
N ASP A 553 16.29 -13.27 4.01
CA ASP A 553 17.23 -12.51 4.85
C ASP A 553 17.57 -13.31 6.12
N GLN A 554 18.53 -14.22 5.98
CA GLN A 554 19.00 -15.05 7.10
C GLN A 554 19.52 -14.22 8.28
N PRO A 555 20.36 -13.18 8.08
CA PRO A 555 20.76 -12.30 9.18
C PRO A 555 19.57 -11.64 9.90
N GLY A 556 18.55 -11.19 9.15
CA GLY A 556 17.33 -10.63 9.73
C GLY A 556 16.55 -11.63 10.60
N LYS A 557 16.50 -12.91 10.22
CA LYS A 557 15.87 -13.97 11.02
C LYS A 557 16.66 -14.29 12.28
N LEU A 558 17.99 -14.30 12.20
CA LEU A 558 18.86 -14.48 13.37
C LEU A 558 18.65 -13.38 14.42
N LEU A 559 18.39 -12.14 14.00
CA LEU A 559 18.03 -11.04 14.92
C LEU A 559 16.69 -11.24 15.64
N ILE A 560 15.79 -12.07 15.11
CA ILE A 560 14.51 -12.40 15.77
C ILE A 560 14.71 -13.53 16.78
N GLN A 561 15.57 -14.50 16.42
CA GLN A 561 15.87 -15.66 17.24
C GLN A 561 16.71 -15.32 18.48
N ASN A 562 17.71 -14.45 18.30
CA ASN A 562 18.58 -13.95 19.38
C ASN A 562 17.85 -12.96 20.28
#